data_AF-A0A6M0LJ03-F1
#
_entry.id   AF-A0A6M0LJ03-F1
#
_cell.length_a   1.000
_cell.length_b   1.000
_cell.length_c   1.000
_cell.angle_alpha   90.00
_cell.angle_beta   90.00
_cell.angle_gamma   90.00
#
_symmetry.space_group_name_H-M   'P 1'
#
loop_
_entity.id
_entity.type
_entity.pdbx_description
1 polymer ?
#
loop_
_entity_poly.entity_id
_entity_poly.type
_entity_poly.pdbx_seq_one_letter_code
_entity_poly.pdbx_strand_id
1 'polypeptide(L)' 'MQFDNIKDITSFLLFLRDKNEIDECLYKDFTWFSTNKYTTSSEYFGELMVFLESIVDSDSMKKDRDEILELINILQGYFE' A
#
# COMPACT_ATOMS: atom_id res chain seq x y z
N MET A 1 -9.14 -9.26 2.69
CA MET A 1 -9.85 -8.52 1.60
C MET A 1 -9.26 -9.06 0.31
N GLN A 2 -10.02 -9.35 -0.74
CA GLN A 2 -9.42 -9.95 -1.94
C GLN A 2 -8.85 -8.86 -2.85
N PHE A 3 -7.56 -8.91 -3.16
CA PHE A 3 -6.89 -7.92 -4.03
C PHE A 3 -6.72 -8.49 -5.44
N ASP A 4 -7.79 -8.42 -6.25
CA ASP A 4 -7.82 -9.06 -7.57
C ASP A 4 -7.35 -8.13 -8.70
N ASN A 5 -7.35 -6.82 -8.46
CA ASN A 5 -6.96 -5.82 -9.46
C ASN A 5 -6.43 -4.51 -8.83
N ILE A 6 -5.85 -3.64 -9.66
CA ILE A 6 -5.27 -2.36 -9.23
C ILE A 6 -6.28 -1.44 -8.52
N LYS A 7 -7.58 -1.57 -8.81
CA LYS A 7 -8.62 -0.78 -8.16
C LYS A 7 -8.81 -1.22 -6.71
N ASP A 8 -8.67 -2.51 -6.41
CA ASP A 8 -8.75 -3.05 -5.05
C ASP A 8 -7.56 -2.58 -4.22
N ILE A 9 -6.35 -2.60 -4.81
CA ILE A 9 -5.13 -2.06 -4.21
C ILE A 9 -5.32 -0.57 -3.89
N THR A 10 -5.75 0.23 -4.87
CA THR A 10 -5.98 1.67 -4.67
C THR A 10 -7.05 1.94 -3.61
N SER A 11 -8.11 1.13 -3.57
CA SER A 11 -9.19 1.28 -2.57
C SER A 11 -8.69 1.00 -1.16
N PHE A 12 -7.82 0.00 -1.00
CA PHE A 12 -7.18 -0.30 0.27
C PHE A 12 -6.20 0.78 0.71
N LEU A 13 -5.40 1.35 -0.20
CA LEU A 13 -4.52 2.47 0.11
C LEU A 13 -5.30 3.71 0.56
N LEU A 14 -6.45 3.98 -0.05
CA LEU A 14 -7.35 5.05 0.38
C LEU A 14 -7.93 4.79 1.78
N PHE A 15 -8.28 3.53 2.08
CA PHE A 15 -8.72 3.14 3.41
C PHE A 15 -7.60 3.34 4.46
N LEU A 16 -6.37 2.94 4.16
CA LEU A 16 -5.23 3.17 5.04
C LEU A 16 -4.94 4.66 5.21
N ARG A 17 -5.03 5.45 4.13
CA ARG A 17 -4.94 6.91 4.20
C ARG A 17 -5.94 7.49 5.19
N ASP A 18 -7.22 7.15 5.05
CA ASP A 18 -8.30 7.73 5.87
C ASP A 18 -8.16 7.33 7.35
N LYS A 19 -7.64 6.13 7.63
CA LYS A 19 -7.31 5.71 9.00
C LYS A 19 -6.12 6.45 9.60
N ASN A 20 -5.19 6.88 8.77
CA ASN A 20 -3.96 7.54 9.19
C ASN A 20 -4.01 9.06 8.99
N GLU A 21 -5.21 9.67 8.96
CA GLU A 21 -5.39 11.12 8.85
C GLU A 21 -4.62 11.92 9.93
N ILE A 22 -4.36 11.30 11.08
CA ILE A 22 -3.60 11.89 12.19
C ILE A 22 -2.08 11.84 11.96
N ASP A 23 -1.58 10.86 11.19
CA ASP A 23 -0.17 10.75 10.83
C ASP A 23 0.05 11.38 9.45
N GLU A 24 0.45 12.65 9.46
CA GLU A 24 0.59 13.48 8.26
C GLU A 24 1.58 12.89 7.23
N CYS A 25 2.60 12.14 7.70
CA CYS A 25 3.57 11.48 6.82
C CYS A 25 2.92 10.30 6.10
N LEU A 26 2.34 9.37 6.85
CA LEU A 26 1.65 8.21 6.26
C LEU A 26 0.49 8.62 5.37
N TYR A 27 -0.29 9.63 5.78
CA TYR A 27 -1.38 10.17 4.96
C TYR A 27 -0.88 10.68 3.60
N LYS A 28 0.24 11.40 3.57
CA LYS A 28 0.84 11.90 2.32
C LYS A 28 1.35 10.77 1.45
N ASP A 29 2.02 9.79 2.02
CA ASP A 29 2.57 8.65 1.27
C ASP A 29 1.45 7.80 0.67
N PHE A 30 0.41 7.44 1.44
CA PHE A 30 -0.75 6.73 0.92
C PHE A 30 -1.51 7.56 -0.14
N THR A 31 -1.64 8.88 0.05
CA THR A 31 -2.23 9.77 -0.96
C THR A 31 -1.43 9.73 -2.25
N TRP A 32 -0.10 9.77 -2.16
CA TRP A 32 0.78 9.73 -3.32
C TRP A 32 0.65 8.40 -4.07
N PHE A 33 0.67 7.26 -3.37
CA PHE A 33 0.45 5.95 -4.00
C PHE A 33 -0.95 5.81 -4.64
N SER A 34 -1.98 6.43 -4.05
CA SER A 34 -3.37 6.35 -4.55
C SER A 34 -3.70 7.28 -5.73
N THR A 35 -2.86 8.27 -6.04
CA THR A 35 -3.14 9.32 -7.04
C THR A 35 -2.36 9.16 -8.35
N ASN A 36 -1.82 7.98 -8.58
CA ASN A 36 -0.49 7.83 -9.15
C ASN A 36 -0.21 8.31 -10.59
N LYS A 37 1.07 8.67 -10.82
CA LYS A 37 1.69 9.07 -12.09
C LYS A 37 3.00 8.28 -12.38
N TYR A 38 3.07 7.00 -12.05
CA TYR A 38 4.24 6.19 -12.43
C TYR A 38 4.31 5.95 -13.95
N THR A 39 5.52 5.72 -14.44
CA THR A 39 5.76 5.49 -15.87
C THR A 39 5.36 4.07 -16.27
N THR A 40 5.47 3.10 -15.35
CA THR A 40 5.10 1.70 -15.57
C THR A 40 4.48 1.06 -14.32
N SER A 41 3.68 0.00 -14.51
CA SER A 41 3.07 -0.76 -13.42
C SER A 41 4.09 -1.47 -12.52
N SER A 42 5.20 -1.95 -13.10
CA SER A 42 6.27 -2.63 -12.35
C SER A 42 7.01 -1.66 -11.43
N GLU A 43 7.26 -0.43 -11.88
CA GLU A 43 7.83 0.64 -11.05
C GLU A 43 6.88 0.98 -9.88
N TYR A 44 5.58 1.14 -10.17
CA TYR A 44 4.57 1.37 -9.14
C TYR A 44 4.55 0.25 -8.08
N PHE A 45 4.48 -1.01 -8.50
CA PHE A 45 4.40 -2.14 -7.57
C PHE A 45 5.68 -2.31 -6.75
N GLY A 46 6.85 -2.08 -7.34
CA GLY A 46 8.12 -2.18 -6.64
C GLY A 46 8.23 -1.15 -5.51
N GLU A 47 7.96 0.12 -5.84
CA GLU A 47 7.99 1.21 -4.86
C GLU A 47 6.91 1.04 -3.77
N LEU A 48 5.70 0.62 -4.16
CA LEU A 48 4.63 0.36 -3.20
C LEU A 48 5.02 -0.74 -2.22
N MET A 49 5.63 -1.82 -2.69
CA MET A 49 6.09 -2.92 -1.86
C MET A 49 7.15 -2.46 -0.84
N VAL A 50 8.16 -1.70 -1.29
CA VAL A 50 9.20 -1.13 -0.42
C VAL A 50 8.58 -0.26 0.68
N PHE A 51 7.61 0.59 0.31
CA PHE A 51 6.91 1.41 1.29
C PHE A 51 6.12 0.56 2.30
N LEU A 52 5.33 -0.41 1.83
CA LEU A 52 4.55 -1.29 2.70
C LEU A 52 5.43 -2.08 3.68
N GLU A 53 6.56 -2.61 3.21
CA GLU A 53 7.56 -3.28 4.06
C GLU A 53 8.16 -2.34 5.11
N SER A 54 8.33 -1.06 4.80
CA SER A 54 8.88 -0.08 5.75
C SER A 54 7.91 0.29 6.88
N ILE A 55 6.60 0.13 6.67
CA ILE A 55 5.55 0.54 7.63
C ILE A 55 4.86 -0.63 8.33
N VAL A 56 4.96 -1.86 7.79
CA VAL A 56 4.18 -3.03 8.27
C VAL A 56 4.43 -3.37 9.74
N ASP A 57 5.65 -3.14 10.24
CA ASP A 57 6.03 -3.39 11.64
C ASP A 57 5.95 -2.13 12.52
N SER A 58 5.41 -1.01 12.00
CA SER A 58 5.15 0.18 12.81
C SER A 58 3.94 -0.01 13.74
N ASP A 59 3.96 0.62 14.93
CA ASP A 59 2.83 0.56 15.87
C ASP A 59 1.53 1.11 15.25
N SER A 60 1.63 2.08 14.34
CA SER A 60 0.51 2.66 13.61
C SER A 60 -0.20 1.65 12.69
N MET A 61 0.52 0.67 12.15
CA MET A 61 -0.01 -0.34 11.23
C MET A 61 -0.34 -1.67 11.87
N LYS A 62 -0.10 -1.83 13.18
CA LYS A 62 -0.23 -3.11 13.88
C LYS A 62 -1.59 -3.80 13.71
N LYS A 63 -2.66 -3.02 13.53
CA LYS A 63 -4.04 -3.53 13.33
C LYS A 63 -4.34 -3.95 11.90
N ASP A 64 -3.59 -3.45 10.93
CA ASP A 64 -3.76 -3.70 9.50
C ASP A 64 -2.58 -4.51 8.93
N ARG A 65 -1.73 -5.05 9.83
CA ARG A 65 -0.48 -5.74 9.51
C ARG A 65 -0.70 -6.94 8.59
N ASP A 66 -1.69 -7.76 8.91
CA ASP A 66 -1.95 -8.99 8.15
C ASP A 66 -2.45 -8.66 6.75
N GLU A 67 -3.30 -7.65 6.60
CA GLU A 67 -3.75 -7.15 5.30
C GLU A 67 -2.62 -6.50 4.49
N ILE A 68 -1.70 -5.80 5.14
CA ILE A 68 -0.50 -5.24 4.48
C ILE A 68 0.42 -6.36 3.98
N LEU A 69 0.63 -7.41 4.79
CA LEU A 69 1.40 -8.59 4.37
C LEU A 69 0.74 -9.37 3.24
N GLU A 70 -0.58 -9.51 3.27
CA GLU A 70 -1.35 -10.09 2.15
C GLU A 70 -1.10 -9.30 0.86
N LEU A 71 -1.16 -7.97 0.93
CA LEU A 71 -0.89 -7.10 -0.20
C LEU A 71 0.56 -7.23 -0.70
N ILE A 72 1.56 -7.25 0.19
CA ILE A 72 2.97 -7.45 -0.18
C ILE A 72 3.15 -8.76 -0.96
N ASN A 73 2.57 -9.87 -0.48
CA ASN A 73 2.67 -11.17 -1.16
C ASN A 73 2.01 -11.15 -2.54
N ILE A 74 0.88 -10.45 -2.68
CA ILE A 74 0.20 -10.29 -3.98
C ILE A 74 1.05 -9.45 -4.94
N LEU A 75 1.69 -8.38 -4.45
CA LEU A 75 2.60 -7.56 -5.24
C LEU A 75 3.82 -8.35 -5.71
N GLN A 76 4.40 -9.19 -4.85
CA GLN A 76 5.52 -10.06 -5.21
C GLN A 76 5.17 -11.03 -6.34
N GLY A 77 3.96 -11.58 -6.35
CA GLY A 77 3.49 -12.48 -7.41
C GLY A 77 3.41 -11.84 -8.82
N TYR A 78 3.48 -10.51 -8.96
CA TYR A 78 3.57 -9.85 -10.27
C TYR A 78 4.99 -9.83 -10.86
N PHE A 79 6.01 -10.20 -10.08
CA PHE A 79 7.42 -10.22 -10.49
C PHE A 79 7.96 -11.63 -10.75
N GLU A 80 7.17 -12.67 -10.47
CA GLU A 80 7.46 -14.09 -10.76
C GLU A 80 6.87 -14.52 -12.11
#